data_AF-A0A7S4JQK7-F1
#
_entry.id   AF-A0A7S4JQK7-F1
#
_cell.length_a   1.000
_cell.length_b   1.000
_cell.length_c   1.000
_cell.angle_alpha   90.00
_cell.angle_beta   90.00
_cell.angle_gamma   90.00
#
_symmetry.space_group_name_H-M   'P 1'
#
loop_
_entity.id
_entity.type
_entity.pdbx_description
1 polymer ?
#
loop_
_entity_poly.entity_id
_entity_poly.type
_entity_poly.pdbx_seq_one_letter_code
_entity_poly.pdbx_strand_id
1 'polypeptide(L)'
;MLNHKPSVGTSGRVTDNGELQLTVDEPFLAGEEVFISYDQLANLDTLVNYGFVCEDNPFNVESIVVRMINQSPIPLAVEADGSISGATLAPLREVLATAEEFDRVRKDGEEDSSLLAFAVPVSDRNEEEVMAVIGAAVDDALYEAKGGAESAKDDLLVASYLKERARTMELGLSSIAKKFPELGY
;
A
#
# COMPACT_ATOMS: atom_id res chain seq x y z
N MET A 1 23.26 9.32 -18.57
CA MET A 1 22.25 8.43 -17.95
C MET A 1 21.36 9.31 -17.10
N LEU A 2 20.05 9.05 -17.06
CA LEU A 2 19.08 9.83 -16.30
C LEU A 2 18.64 9.02 -15.10
N ASN A 3 18.72 9.60 -13.90
CA ASN A 3 18.35 8.92 -12.66
C ASN A 3 16.84 9.02 -12.37
N HIS A 4 16.34 8.07 -11.58
CA HIS A 4 14.94 8.03 -11.19
C HIS A 4 14.61 9.07 -10.12
N LYS A 5 13.48 9.76 -10.29
CA LYS A 5 12.82 10.49 -9.21
C LYS A 5 11.30 10.40 -9.40
N PRO A 6 10.54 9.78 -8.46
CA PRO A 6 9.12 9.52 -8.64
C PRO A 6 8.29 10.78 -8.87
N SER A 7 8.68 11.90 -8.27
CA SER A 7 7.94 13.16 -8.36
C SER A 7 8.00 13.83 -9.73
N VAL A 8 8.88 13.36 -10.64
CA VAL A 8 9.12 14.02 -11.92
C VAL A 8 8.18 13.48 -12.99
N GLY A 9 7.21 14.30 -13.39
CA GLY A 9 6.37 14.01 -14.55
C GLY A 9 7.22 13.84 -15.80
N THR A 10 7.23 12.63 -16.37
CA THR A 10 8.01 12.29 -17.56
C THR A 10 7.13 11.61 -18.60
N SER A 11 7.26 12.03 -19.86
CA SER A 11 6.62 11.37 -20.99
C SER A 11 7.64 11.07 -22.10
N GLY A 12 7.38 10.01 -22.86
CA GLY A 12 8.24 9.58 -23.96
C GLY A 12 7.43 9.34 -25.21
N ARG A 13 7.98 9.72 -26.38
CA ARG A 13 7.42 9.35 -27.68
C ARG A 13 8.53 9.10 -28.69
N VAL A 14 8.22 8.31 -29.71
CA VAL A 14 9.09 8.15 -30.88
C VAL A 14 8.63 9.16 -31.93
N THR A 15 9.54 9.98 -32.44
CA THR A 15 9.25 10.96 -33.49
C THR A 15 9.09 10.27 -34.85
N ASP A 16 8.55 10.99 -35.83
CA ASP A 16 8.41 10.48 -37.22
C ASP A 16 9.76 10.08 -37.85
N ASN A 17 10.87 10.63 -37.34
CA ASN A 17 12.22 10.30 -37.76
C ASN A 17 12.81 9.08 -37.02
N GLY A 18 12.04 8.44 -36.13
CA GLY A 18 12.46 7.27 -35.35
C GLY A 18 13.27 7.60 -34.10
N GLU A 19 13.27 8.85 -33.64
CA GLU A 19 14.05 9.28 -32.47
C GLU A 19 13.21 9.20 -31.20
N LEU A 20 13.80 8.72 -30.10
CA LEU A 20 13.18 8.79 -28.77
C LEU A 20 13.26 10.22 -28.25
N GLN A 21 12.10 10.85 -28.04
CA GLN A 21 11.97 12.12 -27.37
C GLN A 21 11.43 11.90 -25.96
N LEU A 22 12.17 12.34 -24.96
CA LEU A 22 11.73 12.42 -23.57
C LEU A 22 11.40 13.86 -23.21
N THR A 23 10.29 14.06 -22.52
CA THR A 23 9.86 15.36 -22.01
C THR A 23 9.66 15.23 -20.50
N VAL A 24 10.20 16.18 -19.77
CA VAL A 24 9.99 16.35 -18.33
C VAL A 24 9.13 17.59 -18.10
N ASP A 25 8.19 17.49 -17.18
CA ASP A 25 7.20 18.55 -16.94
C ASP A 25 7.77 19.68 -16.06
N GLU A 26 8.86 19.42 -15.33
CA GLU A 26 9.53 20.39 -14.47
C GLU A 26 10.80 21.00 -15.12
N PRO A 27 11.08 22.29 -14.90
CA PRO A 27 12.29 22.92 -15.37
C PRO A 27 13.50 22.56 -14.47
N PHE A 28 14.65 22.29 -15.09
CA PHE A 28 15.93 22.11 -14.41
C PHE A 28 16.83 23.32 -14.63
N LEU A 29 17.52 23.79 -13.58
CA LEU A 29 18.49 24.86 -13.71
C LEU A 29 19.80 24.34 -14.28
N ALA A 30 20.58 25.26 -14.88
CA ALA A 30 21.89 24.91 -15.42
C ALA A 30 22.83 24.45 -14.29
N GLY A 31 23.35 23.23 -14.44
CA GLY A 31 24.23 22.59 -13.45
C GLY A 31 23.50 21.65 -12.48
N GLU A 32 22.17 21.59 -12.51
CA GLU A 32 21.40 20.58 -11.78
C GLU A 32 21.38 19.25 -12.53
N GLU A 33 21.25 18.17 -11.76
CA GLU A 33 21.00 16.85 -12.31
C GLU A 33 19.57 16.75 -12.86
N VAL A 34 19.44 16.21 -14.06
CA VAL A 34 18.15 15.96 -14.71
C VAL A 34 17.67 14.57 -14.32
N PHE A 35 16.49 14.52 -13.71
CA PHE A 35 15.82 13.28 -13.32
C PHE A 35 14.65 12.97 -14.25
N ILE A 36 14.28 11.70 -14.32
CA ILE A 36 13.04 11.23 -14.94
C ILE A 36 12.31 10.30 -13.98
N SER A 37 11.00 10.14 -14.16
CA SER A 37 10.30 9.00 -13.56
C SER A 37 10.41 7.78 -14.47
N TYR A 38 10.70 6.62 -13.88
CA TYR A 38 10.80 5.35 -14.60
C TYR A 38 9.42 4.72 -14.75
N ASP A 39 8.61 4.80 -13.69
CA ASP A 39 7.16 4.58 -13.66
C ASP A 39 6.66 4.91 -12.23
N GLN A 40 5.38 4.66 -11.96
CA GLN A 40 4.79 4.58 -10.60
C GLN A 40 5.14 3.24 -9.94
N LEU A 41 6.42 3.08 -9.56
CA LEU A 41 6.95 1.84 -9.00
C LEU A 41 6.94 1.84 -7.47
N ALA A 42 6.60 0.71 -6.85
CA ALA A 42 6.76 0.53 -5.41
C ALA A 42 8.25 0.35 -5.04
N ASN A 43 8.60 0.55 -3.76
CA ASN A 43 9.98 0.42 -3.31
C ASN A 43 10.52 -1.01 -3.40
N LEU A 44 9.65 -2.02 -3.32
CA LEU A 44 10.05 -3.40 -3.58
C LEU A 44 10.44 -3.61 -5.05
N ASP A 45 9.73 -2.98 -5.98
CA ASP A 45 10.03 -3.08 -7.42
C ASP A 45 11.35 -2.40 -7.77
N THR A 46 11.58 -1.21 -7.23
CA THR A 46 12.84 -0.47 -7.43
C THR A 46 14.02 -1.20 -6.80
N LEU A 47 13.82 -1.82 -5.62
CA LEU A 47 14.84 -2.64 -4.96
C LEU A 47 15.23 -3.84 -5.82
N VAL A 48 14.26 -4.65 -6.24
CA VAL A 48 14.50 -5.94 -6.89
C VAL A 48 14.95 -5.77 -8.34
N ASN A 49 14.36 -4.84 -9.09
CA ASN A 49 14.59 -4.71 -10.52
C ASN A 49 15.66 -3.67 -10.87
N TYR A 50 15.90 -2.69 -10.00
CA TYR A 50 16.78 -1.56 -10.29
C TYR A 50 17.89 -1.35 -9.25
N GLY A 51 17.84 -2.03 -8.10
CA GLY A 51 18.91 -1.98 -7.10
C GLY A 51 18.97 -0.69 -6.29
N PHE A 52 17.85 0.03 -6.15
CA PHE A 52 17.77 1.22 -5.30
C PHE A 52 16.41 1.29 -4.58
N VAL A 53 16.31 2.13 -3.55
CA VAL A 53 15.06 2.40 -2.83
C VAL A 53 14.86 3.91 -2.84
N CYS A 54 13.62 4.36 -3.07
CA CYS A 54 13.27 5.77 -2.95
C CYS A 54 12.69 6.06 -1.57
N GLU A 55 13.40 6.89 -0.81
CA GLU A 55 12.83 7.54 0.37
C GLU A 55 11.65 8.43 -0.06
N ASP A 56 10.58 8.47 0.74
CA ASP A 56 9.40 9.31 0.47
C ASP A 56 8.69 8.98 -0.86
N ASN A 57 8.78 7.73 -1.34
CA ASN A 57 8.15 7.35 -2.61
C ASN A 57 6.60 7.48 -2.53
N PRO A 58 5.98 8.41 -3.27
CA PRO A 58 4.54 8.66 -3.21
C PRO A 58 3.70 7.54 -3.86
N PHE A 59 4.34 6.65 -4.61
CA PHE A 59 3.71 5.48 -5.23
C PHE A 59 4.07 4.18 -4.51
N ASN A 60 4.65 4.27 -3.30
CA ASN A 60 4.95 3.06 -2.54
C ASN A 60 3.66 2.33 -2.16
N VAL A 61 3.68 1.01 -2.28
CA VAL A 61 2.62 0.14 -1.81
C VAL A 61 3.27 -1.05 -1.14
N GLU A 62 2.90 -1.31 0.10
CA GLU A 62 3.42 -2.44 0.86
C GLU A 62 2.32 -3.47 1.06
N SER A 63 2.62 -4.70 0.67
CA SER A 63 1.71 -5.83 0.84
C SER A 63 2.07 -6.66 2.07
N ILE A 64 1.05 -6.99 2.85
CA ILE A 64 1.05 -7.98 3.93
C ILE A 64 -0.10 -8.96 3.73
N VAL A 65 -0.15 -10.00 4.55
CA VAL A 65 -1.18 -11.04 4.43
C VAL A 65 -1.85 -11.20 5.79
N VAL A 66 -3.16 -10.96 5.81
CA VAL A 66 -4.00 -11.23 6.99
C VAL A 66 -4.34 -12.71 7.00
N ARG A 67 -4.04 -13.38 8.11
CA ARG A 67 -4.32 -14.81 8.30
C ARG A 67 -5.32 -14.99 9.44
N MET A 68 -6.42 -15.66 9.15
CA MET A 68 -7.41 -16.06 10.14
C MET A 68 -7.53 -17.58 10.18
N ILE A 69 -7.91 -18.12 11.33
CA ILE A 69 -8.04 -19.56 11.52
C ILE A 69 -9.15 -20.08 10.58
N ASN A 70 -8.85 -21.15 9.83
CA ASN A 70 -9.76 -21.80 8.87
C ASN A 70 -10.25 -20.91 7.72
N GLN A 71 -9.52 -19.83 7.40
CA GLN A 71 -9.84 -18.94 6.28
C GLN A 71 -8.68 -18.86 5.29
N SER A 72 -9.01 -18.59 4.03
CA SER A 72 -7.99 -18.27 3.03
C SER A 72 -7.25 -16.99 3.45
N PRO A 73 -5.92 -16.91 3.23
CA PRO A 73 -5.18 -15.68 3.52
C PRO A 73 -5.69 -14.52 2.65
N ILE A 74 -5.88 -13.36 3.27
CA ILE A 74 -6.39 -12.16 2.59
C ILE A 74 -5.22 -11.19 2.38
N PRO A 75 -4.87 -10.84 1.12
CA PRO A 75 -3.83 -9.86 0.87
C PRO A 75 -4.30 -8.48 1.31
N LEU A 76 -3.42 -7.76 1.99
CA LEU A 76 -3.62 -6.42 2.51
C LEU A 76 -2.55 -5.51 1.94
N ALA A 77 -2.98 -4.48 1.21
CA ALA A 77 -2.09 -3.45 0.69
C ALA A 77 -2.25 -2.14 1.48
N VAL A 78 -1.13 -1.58 1.90
CA VAL A 78 -1.01 -0.26 2.54
C VAL A 78 -0.32 0.68 1.54
N GLU A 79 -1.02 1.73 1.15
CA GLU A 79 -0.53 2.74 0.21
C GLU A 79 0.46 3.70 0.90
N ALA A 80 1.21 4.48 0.12
CA ALA A 80 2.23 5.40 0.64
C ALA A 80 1.70 6.43 1.64
N ASP A 81 0.42 6.80 1.55
CA ASP A 81 -0.25 7.73 2.46
C ASP A 81 -0.82 7.06 3.73
N GLY A 82 -0.66 5.74 3.86
CA GLY A 82 -1.21 4.93 4.94
C GLY A 82 -2.66 4.52 4.73
N SER A 83 -3.26 4.78 3.56
CA SER A 83 -4.59 4.26 3.25
C SER A 83 -4.54 2.76 2.98
N ILE A 84 -5.65 2.07 3.31
CA ILE A 84 -5.79 0.63 3.13
C ILE A 84 -6.56 0.37 1.83
N SER A 85 -6.03 -0.49 0.97
CA SER A 85 -6.69 -0.83 -0.29
C SER A 85 -8.05 -1.49 -0.06
N GLY A 86 -9.08 -0.98 -0.75
CA GLY A 86 -10.46 -1.46 -0.66
C GLY A 86 -10.63 -2.93 -1.07
N ALA A 87 -9.72 -3.48 -1.88
CA ALA A 87 -9.72 -4.90 -2.27
C ALA A 87 -9.56 -5.84 -1.06
N THR A 88 -8.95 -5.37 0.02
CA THR A 88 -8.79 -6.11 1.28
C THR A 88 -10.06 -6.12 2.12
N LEU A 89 -10.83 -5.04 2.07
CA LEU A 89 -11.90 -4.78 3.04
C LEU A 89 -13.09 -5.72 2.83
N ALA A 90 -13.49 -5.97 1.58
CA ALA A 90 -14.67 -6.77 1.30
C ALA A 90 -14.56 -8.23 1.80
N PRO A 91 -13.47 -8.98 1.54
CA PRO A 91 -13.30 -10.32 2.10
C PRO A 91 -13.28 -10.34 3.64
N LEU A 92 -12.67 -9.34 4.28
CA LEU A 92 -12.62 -9.27 5.75
C LEU A 92 -14.01 -8.99 6.35
N ARG A 93 -14.76 -8.07 5.75
CA ARG A 93 -16.14 -7.77 6.15
C ARG A 93 -17.03 -9.00 6.06
N GLU A 94 -16.91 -9.75 4.98
CA GLU A 94 -17.66 -11.00 4.78
C GLU A 94 -17.33 -12.03 5.86
N VAL A 95 -16.04 -12.28 6.12
CA VAL A 95 -15.61 -13.29 7.10
C VAL A 95 -16.01 -12.91 8.54
N LEU A 96 -15.98 -11.62 8.88
CA LEU A 96 -16.28 -11.12 10.22
C LEU A 96 -17.78 -10.79 10.40
N ALA A 97 -18.61 -10.92 9.37
CA ALA A 97 -20.04 -10.66 9.48
C ALA A 97 -20.72 -11.68 10.40
N THR A 98 -21.64 -11.19 11.23
CA THR A 98 -22.59 -12.06 11.95
C THR A 98 -23.58 -12.67 10.97
N ALA A 99 -24.24 -13.77 11.37
CA ALA A 99 -25.27 -14.40 10.54
C ALA A 99 -26.40 -13.42 10.16
N GLU A 100 -26.78 -12.53 11.07
CA GLU A 100 -27.81 -11.52 10.83
C GLU A 100 -27.37 -10.45 9.83
N GLU A 101 -26.11 -10.01 9.90
CA GLU A 101 -25.52 -9.07 8.94
C GLU A 101 -25.40 -9.71 7.56
N PHE A 102 -24.94 -10.96 7.49
CA PHE A 102 -24.83 -11.71 6.26
C PHE A 102 -26.20 -11.89 5.57
N ASP A 103 -27.22 -12.27 6.34
CA ASP A 103 -28.59 -12.41 5.83
C ASP A 103 -29.19 -11.08 5.37
N ARG A 104 -28.85 -9.96 6.03
CA ARG A 104 -29.28 -8.61 5.63
C ARG A 104 -28.65 -8.21 4.31
N VAL A 105 -27.32 -8.30 4.22
CA VAL A 105 -26.56 -7.99 3.00
C VAL A 105 -27.05 -8.82 1.81
N ARG A 106 -27.41 -10.08 2.03
CA ARG A 106 -27.97 -10.97 0.99
C ARG A 106 -29.40 -10.63 0.59
N LYS A 107 -30.23 -10.13 1.51
CA LYS A 107 -31.62 -9.74 1.21
C LYS A 107 -31.72 -8.39 0.50
N ASP A 108 -30.78 -7.49 0.80
CA ASP A 108 -30.74 -6.14 0.25
C ASP A 108 -29.99 -6.09 -1.11
N GLY A 109 -29.13 -7.07 -1.39
CA GLY A 109 -28.47 -7.22 -2.68
C GLY A 109 -29.37 -7.89 -3.72
N GLU A 110 -29.58 -7.25 -4.87
CA GLU A 110 -30.15 -7.92 -6.05
C GLU A 110 -29.32 -9.17 -6.39
N GLU A 111 -30.00 -10.25 -6.80
CA GLU A 111 -29.49 -11.65 -6.89
C GLU A 111 -28.16 -11.86 -7.66
N ASP A 112 -27.65 -10.85 -8.37
CA ASP A 112 -26.46 -10.94 -9.23
C ASP A 112 -25.17 -10.29 -8.67
N SER A 113 -25.18 -9.68 -7.48
CA SER A 113 -24.04 -8.85 -6.99
C SER A 113 -23.49 -9.21 -5.61
N SER A 114 -23.43 -10.51 -5.26
CA SER A 114 -22.95 -10.95 -3.94
C SER A 114 -21.52 -10.48 -3.60
N LEU A 115 -20.65 -10.29 -4.61
CA LEU A 115 -19.26 -9.84 -4.41
C LEU A 115 -19.12 -8.34 -4.09
N LEU A 116 -20.03 -7.49 -4.58
CA LEU A 116 -19.99 -6.05 -4.25
C LEU A 116 -20.74 -5.72 -2.96
N ALA A 117 -21.54 -6.67 -2.46
CA ALA A 117 -22.38 -6.45 -1.28
C ALA A 117 -21.55 -6.14 -0.01
N PHE A 118 -20.31 -6.65 0.06
CA PHE A 118 -19.35 -6.35 1.13
C PHE A 118 -18.33 -5.25 0.76
N ALA A 119 -18.42 -4.64 -0.43
CA ALA A 119 -17.54 -3.54 -0.84
C ALA A 119 -17.77 -2.26 -0.01
N VAL A 120 -18.93 -2.15 0.64
CA VAL A 120 -19.30 -1.06 1.54
C VAL A 120 -19.33 -1.54 3.00
N PRO A 121 -19.22 -0.62 3.98
CA PRO A 121 -19.39 -0.95 5.40
C PRO A 121 -20.71 -1.68 5.68
N VAL A 122 -20.63 -2.76 6.46
CA VAL A 122 -21.79 -3.60 6.82
C VAL A 122 -22.49 -3.09 8.08
N SER A 123 -21.71 -2.79 9.12
CA SER A 123 -22.14 -2.20 10.38
C SER A 123 -20.95 -1.57 11.10
N ASP A 124 -21.19 -0.69 12.06
CA ASP A 124 -20.11 -0.07 12.86
C ASP A 124 -19.29 -1.14 13.60
N ARG A 125 -19.95 -2.14 14.19
CA ARG A 125 -19.31 -3.28 14.87
C ARG A 125 -18.41 -4.07 13.92
N ASN A 126 -18.91 -4.38 12.71
CA ASN A 126 -18.13 -5.13 11.72
C ASN A 126 -16.92 -4.31 11.24
N GLU A 127 -17.09 -3.01 10.98
CA GLU A 127 -15.96 -2.16 10.61
C GLU A 127 -14.91 -2.05 11.71
N GLU A 128 -15.33 -1.93 12.97
CA GLU A 128 -14.42 -1.93 14.13
C GLU A 128 -13.59 -3.22 14.21
N GLU A 129 -14.22 -4.38 14.03
CA GLU A 129 -13.52 -5.67 14.05
C GLU A 129 -12.58 -5.84 12.84
N VAL A 130 -13.02 -5.45 11.64
CA VAL A 130 -12.18 -5.46 10.44
C VAL A 130 -10.94 -4.60 10.65
N MET A 131 -11.12 -3.40 11.19
CA MET A 131 -10.02 -2.46 11.42
C MET A 131 -9.12 -2.90 12.58
N ALA A 132 -9.66 -3.57 13.60
CA ALA A 132 -8.86 -4.17 14.66
C ALA A 132 -7.94 -5.27 14.13
N VAL A 133 -8.47 -6.16 13.25
CA VAL A 133 -7.69 -7.22 12.61
C VAL A 133 -6.61 -6.65 11.68
N ILE A 134 -6.97 -5.65 10.87
CA ILE A 134 -6.01 -4.95 9.99
C ILE A 134 -4.94 -4.26 10.84
N GLY A 135 -5.34 -3.53 11.87
CA GLY A 135 -4.43 -2.80 12.76
C GLY A 135 -3.40 -3.74 13.41
N ALA A 136 -3.85 -4.87 13.96
CA ALA A 136 -2.94 -5.87 14.52
C ALA A 136 -1.95 -6.43 13.46
N ALA A 137 -2.42 -6.75 12.26
CA ALA A 137 -1.54 -7.25 11.20
C ALA A 137 -0.52 -6.19 10.72
N VAL A 138 -0.92 -4.93 10.67
CA VAL A 138 -0.04 -3.80 10.31
C VAL A 138 0.98 -3.56 11.42
N ASP A 139 0.60 -3.66 12.69
CA ASP A 139 1.51 -3.49 13.83
C ASP A 139 2.57 -4.60 13.90
N ASP A 140 2.15 -5.87 13.70
CA ASP A 140 3.09 -6.98 13.58
C ASP A 140 4.09 -6.75 12.43
N ALA A 141 3.61 -6.32 11.26
CA ALA A 141 4.46 -6.03 10.11
C ALA A 141 5.40 -4.83 10.36
N LEU A 142 4.93 -3.83 11.10
CA LEU A 142 5.75 -2.69 11.52
C LEU A 142 6.89 -3.15 12.45
N TYR A 143 6.56 -3.98 13.45
CA TYR A 143 7.53 -4.55 14.37
C TYR A 143 8.61 -5.35 13.62
N GLU A 144 8.19 -6.22 12.69
CA GLU A 144 9.09 -7.00 11.84
C GLU A 144 9.98 -6.11 10.96
N ALA A 145 9.40 -5.08 10.33
CA ALA A 145 10.16 -4.16 9.48
C ALA A 145 11.22 -3.39 10.28
N LYS A 146 10.87 -2.89 11.47
CA LYS A 146 11.82 -2.21 12.37
C LYS A 146 12.94 -3.15 12.84
N GLY A 147 12.59 -4.35 13.30
CA GLY A 147 13.57 -5.34 13.74
C GLY A 147 14.48 -5.82 12.61
N GLY A 148 13.92 -5.98 11.41
CA GLY A 148 14.65 -6.32 10.20
C GLY A 148 15.62 -5.21 9.77
N ALA A 149 15.19 -3.96 9.79
CA ALA A 149 16.04 -2.81 9.46
C ALA A 149 17.27 -2.71 10.38
N GLU A 150 17.08 -2.91 11.69
CA GLU A 150 18.19 -2.93 12.65
C GLU A 150 19.14 -4.12 12.41
N SER A 151 18.58 -5.29 12.08
CA SER A 151 19.37 -6.49 11.77
C SER A 151 20.16 -6.34 10.47
N ALA A 152 19.65 -5.58 9.51
CA ALA A 152 20.25 -5.34 8.21
C ALA A 152 21.16 -4.10 8.17
N LYS A 153 21.58 -3.53 9.30
CA LYS A 153 22.36 -2.27 9.36
C LYS A 153 23.63 -2.21 8.50
N ASP A 154 24.23 -3.37 8.20
CA ASP A 154 25.43 -3.48 7.36
C ASP A 154 25.10 -3.56 5.86
N ASP A 155 23.84 -3.81 5.50
CA ASP A 155 23.29 -3.73 4.14
C ASP A 155 22.38 -2.50 4.04
N LEU A 156 22.97 -1.38 3.62
CA LEU A 156 22.26 -0.10 3.54
C LEU A 156 21.03 -0.15 2.63
N LEU A 157 21.05 -0.96 1.58
CA LEU A 157 19.96 -1.02 0.62
C LEU A 157 18.75 -1.74 1.21
N VAL A 158 18.96 -2.91 1.83
CA VAL A 158 17.91 -3.65 2.52
C VAL A 158 17.42 -2.88 3.74
N ALA A 159 18.31 -2.26 4.51
CA ALA A 159 17.94 -1.43 5.66
C ALA A 159 17.08 -0.23 5.25
N SER A 160 17.40 0.45 4.15
CA SER A 160 16.58 1.56 3.62
C SER A 160 15.19 1.08 3.18
N TYR A 161 15.09 -0.05 2.48
CA TYR A 161 13.78 -0.63 2.14
C TYR A 161 12.93 -0.89 3.38
N LEU A 162 13.49 -1.56 4.39
CA LEU A 162 12.77 -1.93 5.60
C LEU A 162 12.36 -0.71 6.45
N LYS A 163 13.16 0.36 6.43
CA LYS A 163 12.79 1.64 7.06
C LYS A 163 11.60 2.30 6.37
N GLU A 164 11.60 2.35 5.03
CA GLU A 164 10.47 2.91 4.28
C GLU A 164 9.21 2.05 4.44
N ARG A 165 9.35 0.72 4.45
CA ARG A 165 8.25 -0.19 4.77
C ARG A 165 7.68 0.07 6.17
N ALA A 166 8.54 0.19 7.19
CA ALA A 166 8.11 0.51 8.55
C ALA A 166 7.35 1.85 8.59
N ARG A 167 7.87 2.88 7.93
CA ARG A 167 7.20 4.17 7.83
C ARG A 167 5.80 4.06 7.20
N THR A 168 5.66 3.30 6.11
CA THR A 168 4.34 3.08 5.47
C THR A 168 3.36 2.41 6.44
N MET A 169 3.81 1.42 7.22
CA MET A 169 2.98 0.77 8.25
C MET A 169 2.60 1.73 9.39
N GLU A 170 3.52 2.60 9.84
CA GLU A 170 3.22 3.63 10.85
C GLU A 170 2.13 4.61 10.38
N LEU A 171 2.17 5.00 9.10
CA LEU A 171 1.12 5.83 8.50
C LEU A 171 -0.20 5.08 8.45
N GLY A 172 -0.17 3.79 8.11
CA GLY A 172 -1.31 2.87 8.17
C GLY A 172 -1.98 2.86 9.56
N LEU A 173 -1.21 2.56 10.61
CA LEU A 173 -1.72 2.57 11.99
C LEU A 173 -2.24 3.94 12.40
N SER A 174 -1.51 5.01 12.05
CA SER A 174 -1.94 6.38 12.36
C SER A 174 -3.26 6.74 11.68
N SER A 175 -3.48 6.28 10.45
CA SER A 175 -4.73 6.45 9.70
C SER A 175 -5.88 5.72 10.38
N ILE A 176 -5.65 4.47 10.79
CA ILE A 176 -6.64 3.67 11.52
C ILE A 176 -6.97 4.30 12.87
N ALA A 177 -5.97 4.67 13.67
CA ALA A 177 -6.15 5.26 15.00
C ALA A 177 -6.89 6.62 14.95
N LYS A 178 -6.70 7.41 13.88
CA LYS A 178 -7.48 8.65 13.68
C LYS A 178 -8.98 8.38 13.50
N LYS A 179 -9.34 7.27 12.87
CA LYS A 179 -10.74 6.92 12.58
C LYS A 179 -11.36 6.04 13.67
N PHE A 180 -10.56 5.20 14.33
CA PHE A 180 -10.95 4.25 15.36
C PHE A 180 -10.01 4.36 16.58
N PRO A 181 -10.11 5.44 17.37
CA PRO A 181 -9.16 5.73 18.45
C PRO A 181 -9.25 4.78 19.65
N GLU A 182 -10.36 4.06 19.79
CA GLU A 182 -10.60 3.11 20.89
C GLU A 182 -9.92 1.75 20.67
N LEU A 183 -9.48 1.48 19.44
CA LEU A 183 -8.75 0.29 19.10
C LEU A 183 -7.28 0.53 19.50
N GLY A 184 -6.88 0.03 20.67
CA GLY A 184 -5.50 0.10 21.13
C GLY A 184 -4.61 -0.81 20.29
N TYR A 185 -3.54 -0.25 19.74
CA TYR A 185 -2.50 -0.96 18.99
C TYR A 185 -1.15 -0.65 19.63
#